data_AF-A0A7C5L8S9-F1
#
_entry.id   AF-A0A7C5L8S9-F1
#
_cell.length_a   1.000
_cell.length_b   1.000
_cell.length_c   1.000
_cell.angle_alpha   90.00
_cell.angle_beta   90.00
_cell.angle_gamma   90.00
#
_symmetry.space_group_name_H-M   'P 1'
#
loop_
_entity.id
_entity.type
_entity.pdbx_description
1 polymer ?
#
loop_
_entity_poly.entity_id
_entity_poly.type
_entity_poly.pdbx_seq_one_letter_code
_entity_poly.pdbx_strand_id
1 'polypeptide(L)'
;KICPACQILILSMHGDSNHVYRAFKTGCRGFVLKSDSAEELELAIRTVAQGKTFLTPSASSTIINRVLLTGGGQAPSIFFELTQREQEVARQLLQHRSTSEIANDLCISPKTVRVHLTNMMRKLGCASRDALVERLKEMTTDSDPAALSPPDLPQ
;
A
#
# COMPACT_ATOMS: atom_id res chain seq x y z
N LYS A 1 11.14 7.03 22.64
CA LYS A 1 11.37 5.59 22.36
C LYS A 1 12.09 4.99 23.56
N ILE A 2 11.57 3.91 24.16
CA ILE A 2 12.06 3.39 25.45
C ILE A 2 13.38 2.59 25.28
N CYS A 3 13.66 2.07 24.08
CA CYS A 3 14.91 1.33 23.77
C CYS A 3 15.41 1.66 22.34
N PRO A 4 16.21 2.72 22.12
CA PRO A 4 16.63 3.13 20.77
C PRO A 4 17.58 2.14 20.09
N ALA A 5 18.29 1.30 20.86
CA ALA A 5 19.20 0.29 20.33
C ALA A 5 18.50 -1.03 19.94
N CYS A 6 17.21 -1.18 20.24
CA CYS A 6 16.48 -2.41 19.94
C CYS A 6 16.17 -2.50 18.44
N GLN A 7 16.44 -3.65 17.85
CA GLN A 7 16.14 -3.91 16.45
C GLN A 7 14.69 -4.36 16.31
N ILE A 8 13.98 -3.79 15.34
CA ILE A 8 12.54 -4.03 15.17
C ILE A 8 12.34 -4.98 13.98
N LEU A 9 11.72 -6.11 14.26
CA LEU A 9 11.24 -7.10 13.30
C LEU A 9 9.70 -7.10 13.33
N ILE A 10 9.06 -7.03 12.17
CA ILE A 10 7.60 -7.05 12.04
C ILE A 10 7.14 -8.41 11.54
N LEU A 11 6.13 -8.97 12.21
CA LEU A 11 5.45 -10.21 11.83
C LEU A 11 3.99 -9.91 11.49
N SER A 12 3.58 -10.08 10.23
CA SER A 12 2.26 -9.69 9.73
C SER A 12 1.55 -10.83 9.01
N MET A 13 0.22 -10.89 9.04
CA MET A 13 -0.53 -11.77 8.12
C MET A 13 -0.58 -11.22 6.69
N HIS A 14 -0.38 -9.91 6.54
CA HIS A 14 -0.48 -9.21 5.26
C HIS A 14 0.91 -8.75 4.84
N GLY A 15 1.34 -9.21 3.67
CA GLY A 15 2.66 -8.93 3.08
C GLY A 15 2.58 -8.06 1.86
N ASP A 16 1.46 -7.37 1.66
CA ASP A 16 1.34 -6.39 0.60
C ASP A 16 2.41 -5.30 0.78
N SER A 17 2.94 -4.87 -0.34
CA SER A 17 4.08 -3.97 -0.47
C SER A 17 3.96 -2.69 0.35
N ASN A 18 2.73 -2.25 0.66
CA ASN A 18 2.50 -1.07 1.50
C ASN A 18 2.84 -1.31 2.96
N HIS A 19 2.40 -2.44 3.53
CA HIS A 19 2.74 -2.80 4.90
C HIS A 19 4.24 -2.95 5.05
N VAL A 20 4.88 -3.62 4.07
CA VAL A 20 6.33 -3.81 4.09
C VAL A 20 7.07 -2.48 3.93
N TYR A 21 6.68 -1.62 2.99
CA TYR A 21 7.29 -0.30 2.80
C TYR A 21 7.15 0.60 4.03
N ARG A 22 5.94 0.69 4.61
CA ARG A 22 5.69 1.48 5.83
C ARG A 22 6.52 0.96 7.00
N ALA A 23 6.60 -0.36 7.16
CA ALA A 23 7.44 -1.00 8.17
C ALA A 23 8.90 -0.52 8.07
N PHE A 24 9.49 -0.55 6.88
CA PHE A 24 10.86 -0.07 6.67
C PHE A 24 11.01 1.45 6.84
N LYS A 25 10.03 2.26 6.41
CA LYS A 25 10.03 3.72 6.62
C LYS A 25 10.04 4.10 8.11
N THR A 26 9.47 3.27 8.99
CA THR A 26 9.50 3.48 10.45
C THR A 26 10.83 3.09 11.11
N GLY A 27 11.78 2.54 10.35
CA GLY A 27 13.09 2.10 10.81
C GLY A 27 13.12 0.63 11.27
N CYS A 28 12.15 -0.18 10.86
CA CYS A 28 12.26 -1.63 11.05
C CYS A 28 13.42 -2.19 10.22
N ARG A 29 14.06 -3.25 10.72
CA ARG A 29 15.11 -3.96 10.00
C ARG A 29 14.65 -5.33 9.49
N GLY A 30 13.42 -5.75 9.77
CA GLY A 30 12.92 -6.92 9.09
C GLY A 30 11.42 -7.05 9.02
N PHE A 31 10.98 -7.87 8.07
CA PHE A 31 9.59 -8.18 7.82
C PHE A 31 9.43 -9.65 7.46
N VAL A 32 8.53 -10.33 8.18
CA VAL A 32 8.20 -11.75 8.02
C VAL A 32 6.69 -11.89 7.96
N LEU A 33 6.18 -12.76 7.09
CA LEU A 33 4.77 -13.11 7.06
C LEU A 33 4.46 -14.21 8.08
N LYS A 34 3.28 -14.17 8.69
CA LYS A 34 2.81 -15.25 9.57
C LYS A 34 2.60 -16.58 8.83
N SER A 35 2.56 -16.55 7.50
CA SER A 35 2.53 -17.74 6.64
C SER A 35 3.91 -18.33 6.35
N ASP A 36 4.98 -17.58 6.65
CA ASP A 36 6.36 -18.02 6.46
C ASP A 36 6.74 -19.07 7.52
N SER A 37 7.78 -19.86 7.25
CA SER A 37 8.14 -20.99 8.12
C SER A 37 8.74 -20.54 9.46
N ALA A 38 8.72 -21.44 10.46
CA ALA A 38 9.34 -21.15 11.75
C ALA A 38 10.86 -20.95 11.62
N GLU A 39 11.50 -21.67 10.70
CA GLU A 39 12.92 -21.53 10.38
C GLU A 39 13.22 -20.15 9.75
N GLU A 40 12.34 -19.65 8.88
CA GLU A 40 12.47 -18.31 8.30
C GLU A 40 12.35 -17.21 9.37
N LEU A 41 11.44 -17.38 10.33
CA LEU A 41 11.32 -16.47 11.47
C LEU A 41 12.57 -16.51 12.36
N GLU A 42 13.11 -17.69 12.66
CA GLU A 42 14.34 -17.82 13.44
C GLU A 42 15.52 -17.13 12.74
N LEU A 43 15.67 -17.37 11.43
CA LEU A 43 16.69 -16.73 10.61
C LEU A 43 16.52 -15.21 10.60
N ALA A 44 15.30 -14.72 10.50
CA ALA A 44 14.99 -13.29 10.54
C ALA A 44 15.42 -12.66 11.87
N ILE A 45 15.08 -13.30 13.00
CA ILE A 45 15.46 -12.82 14.34
C ILE A 45 16.98 -12.73 14.46
N ARG A 46 17.70 -13.79 14.08
CA ARG A 46 19.17 -13.84 14.17
C ARG A 46 19.82 -12.78 13.27
N THR A 47 19.28 -12.58 12.07
CA THR A 47 19.79 -11.59 11.10
C THR A 47 19.56 -10.16 11.60
N VAL A 48 18.35 -9.86 12.06
CA VAL A 48 18.00 -8.53 12.58
C VAL A 48 18.75 -8.22 13.86
N ALA A 49 18.98 -9.20 14.74
CA ALA A 49 19.80 -9.04 15.93
C ALA A 49 21.26 -8.66 15.63
N GLN A 50 21.80 -9.05 14.47
CA GLN A 50 23.12 -8.63 13.99
C GLN A 50 23.12 -7.22 13.36
N GLY A 51 21.98 -6.51 13.38
CA GLY A 51 21.82 -5.20 12.75
C GLY A 51 21.65 -5.25 11.23
N LYS A 52 21.53 -6.45 10.65
CA LYS A 52 21.28 -6.63 9.21
C LYS A 52 19.79 -6.54 8.90
N THR A 53 19.48 -6.29 7.63
CA THR A 53 18.10 -6.25 7.15
C THR A 53 17.66 -7.64 6.70
N PHE A 54 16.43 -8.05 7.02
CA PHE A 54 15.86 -9.32 6.56
C PHE A 54 14.44 -9.15 6.01
N LEU A 55 14.20 -9.66 4.81
CA LEU A 55 12.87 -9.85 4.25
C LEU A 55 12.75 -11.28 3.75
N THR A 56 11.59 -11.89 4.01
CA THR A 56 11.28 -13.18 3.42
C THR A 56 11.08 -13.07 1.91
N PRO A 57 11.28 -14.17 1.14
CA PRO A 57 11.12 -14.19 -0.32
C PRO A 57 9.75 -13.68 -0.78
N SER A 58 8.71 -14.02 -0.02
CA SER A 58 7.32 -13.62 -0.21
C SER A 58 7.13 -12.10 -0.06
N ALA A 59 7.67 -11.50 1.01
CA ALA A 59 7.61 -10.07 1.25
C ALA A 59 8.50 -9.25 0.30
N SER A 60 9.70 -9.76 -0.03
CA SER A 60 10.65 -9.12 -0.94
C SER A 60 10.16 -9.13 -2.39
N SER A 61 9.61 -10.25 -2.88
CA SER A 61 9.00 -10.31 -4.22
C SER A 61 7.89 -9.28 -4.39
N THR A 62 7.11 -9.03 -3.34
CA THR A 62 6.01 -8.05 -3.36
C THR A 62 6.51 -6.60 -3.44
N ILE A 63 7.61 -6.27 -2.76
CA ILE A 63 8.27 -4.96 -2.91
C ILE A 63 8.95 -4.84 -4.26
N ILE A 64 9.74 -5.85 -4.66
CA ILE A 64 10.53 -5.81 -5.89
C ILE A 64 9.61 -5.66 -7.10
N ASN A 65 8.54 -6.45 -7.19
CA ASN A 65 7.53 -6.28 -8.23
C ASN A 65 6.96 -4.86 -8.22
N ARG A 66 6.71 -4.27 -7.04
CA ARG A 66 6.20 -2.90 -6.97
C ARG A 66 7.21 -1.85 -7.43
N VAL A 67 8.49 -1.99 -7.05
CA VAL A 67 9.58 -1.07 -7.44
C VAL A 67 9.89 -1.18 -8.94
N LEU A 68 9.86 -2.40 -9.48
CA LEU A 68 10.10 -2.67 -10.90
C LEU A 68 8.93 -2.21 -11.78
N LEU A 69 7.68 -2.46 -11.36
CA LEU A 69 6.49 -1.99 -12.08
C LEU A 69 6.35 -0.46 -12.06
N THR A 70 6.95 0.23 -11.10
CA THR A 70 6.99 1.69 -11.05
C THR A 70 8.23 2.29 -11.71
N GLY A 71 9.03 1.48 -12.43
CA GLY A 71 10.07 1.95 -13.34
C GLY A 71 11.20 2.75 -12.69
N GLY A 72 11.51 2.53 -11.41
CA GLY A 72 12.51 3.32 -10.69
C GLY A 72 12.13 4.80 -10.45
N GLY A 73 11.01 5.25 -11.00
CA GLY A 73 10.33 6.47 -10.60
C GLY A 73 9.69 6.25 -9.24
N GLN A 74 9.73 7.27 -8.37
CA GLN A 74 9.07 7.23 -7.08
C GLN A 74 7.59 6.93 -7.33
N ALA A 75 7.15 5.70 -7.07
CA ALA A 75 5.73 5.39 -7.07
C ALA A 75 5.04 6.43 -6.17
N PRO A 76 3.96 7.11 -6.61
CA PRO A 76 3.44 8.23 -5.88
C PRO A 76 3.16 7.81 -4.45
N SER A 77 3.73 8.57 -3.50
CA SER A 77 3.88 8.26 -2.07
C SER A 77 2.59 7.82 -1.36
N ILE A 78 1.43 7.91 -2.02
CA ILE A 78 0.08 7.73 -1.48
C ILE A 78 -0.51 6.38 -1.82
N PHE A 79 -0.05 5.70 -2.89
CA PHE A 79 -0.34 4.26 -3.00
C PHE A 79 0.24 3.53 -1.78
N PHE A 80 1.34 4.02 -1.20
CA PHE A 80 1.85 3.49 0.06
C PHE A 80 0.97 3.78 1.28
N GLU A 81 0.14 4.83 1.22
CA GLU A 81 -0.74 5.20 2.33
C GLU A 81 -2.14 4.55 2.28
N LEU A 82 -2.62 4.20 1.10
CA LEU A 82 -3.94 3.58 0.93
C LEU A 82 -3.85 2.05 0.94
N THR A 83 -4.85 1.38 1.51
CA THR A 83 -4.97 -0.09 1.39
C THR A 83 -5.28 -0.47 -0.05
N GLN A 84 -5.05 -1.74 -0.44
CA GLN A 84 -5.38 -2.21 -1.79
C GLN A 84 -6.82 -1.86 -2.21
N ARG A 85 -7.78 -2.02 -1.29
CA ARG A 85 -9.18 -1.68 -1.55
C ARG A 85 -9.43 -0.19 -1.69
N GLU A 86 -8.74 0.63 -0.89
CA GLU A 86 -8.80 2.09 -1.03
C GLU A 86 -8.13 2.57 -2.33
N GLN A 87 -7.10 1.88 -2.81
CA GLN A 87 -6.49 2.17 -4.11
C GLN A 87 -7.46 1.91 -5.26
N GLU A 88 -8.17 0.79 -5.24
CA GLU A 88 -9.20 0.48 -6.24
C GLU A 88 -10.29 1.56 -6.26
N VAL A 89 -10.78 1.97 -5.09
CA VAL A 89 -11.75 3.08 -4.96
C VAL A 89 -11.15 4.39 -5.46
N ALA A 90 -9.90 4.71 -5.13
CA ALA A 90 -9.22 5.94 -5.55
C ALA A 90 -9.03 6.01 -7.07
N ARG A 91 -8.70 4.89 -7.74
CA ARG A 91 -8.57 4.84 -9.21
C ARG A 91 -9.88 5.20 -9.90
N GLN A 92 -11.00 4.68 -9.41
CA GLN A 92 -12.30 5.00 -9.98
C GLN A 92 -12.78 6.41 -9.61
N LEU A 93 -12.35 6.93 -8.45
CA LEU A 93 -12.58 8.31 -8.05
C LEU A 93 -11.94 9.30 -9.02
N LEU A 94 -10.71 9.02 -9.46
CA LEU A 94 -9.98 9.81 -10.44
C LEU A 94 -10.65 9.84 -11.82
N GLN A 95 -11.41 8.79 -12.16
CA GLN A 95 -12.25 8.72 -13.36
C GLN A 95 -13.60 9.44 -13.18
N HIS A 96 -13.79 10.22 -12.11
CA HIS A 96 -15.02 10.94 -11.80
C HIS A 96 -16.28 10.05 -11.62
N ARG A 97 -16.11 8.74 -11.36
CA ARG A 97 -17.23 7.82 -11.12
C ARG A 97 -17.96 8.13 -9.80
N SER A 98 -19.28 8.00 -9.82
CA SER A 98 -20.14 8.16 -8.66
C SER A 98 -19.97 7.01 -7.64
N THR A 99 -20.42 7.22 -6.41
CA THR A 99 -20.34 6.19 -5.35
C THR A 99 -21.12 4.92 -5.73
N SER A 100 -22.20 5.06 -6.49
CA SER A 100 -23.04 3.94 -6.95
C SER A 100 -22.39 3.15 -8.08
N GLU A 101 -21.71 3.83 -9.01
CA GLU A 101 -20.95 3.16 -10.07
C GLU A 101 -19.75 2.40 -9.48
N ILE A 102 -19.02 3.03 -8.54
CA ILE A 102 -17.92 2.38 -7.84
C ILE A 102 -18.39 1.15 -7.07
N ALA A 103 -19.56 1.24 -6.44
CA ALA A 103 -20.17 0.13 -5.73
C ALA A 103 -20.47 -1.05 -6.66
N ASN A 104 -21.02 -0.77 -7.85
CA ASN A 104 -21.33 -1.78 -8.85
C ASN A 104 -20.06 -2.43 -9.41
N ASP A 105 -19.08 -1.64 -9.84
CA ASP A 105 -17.84 -2.14 -10.44
C ASP A 105 -17.02 -3.00 -9.47
N LEU A 106 -17.05 -2.64 -8.19
CA LEU A 106 -16.30 -3.32 -7.15
C LEU A 106 -17.14 -4.39 -6.41
N CYS A 107 -18.37 -4.66 -6.85
CA CYS A 107 -19.31 -5.61 -6.26
C CYS A 107 -19.50 -5.43 -4.73
N ILE A 108 -19.61 -4.19 -4.26
CA ILE A 108 -19.81 -3.84 -2.84
C ILE A 108 -20.95 -2.86 -2.65
N SER A 109 -21.44 -2.70 -1.41
CA SER A 109 -22.51 -1.74 -1.14
C SER A 109 -22.02 -0.28 -1.28
N PRO A 110 -22.86 0.67 -1.72
CA PRO A 110 -22.54 2.10 -1.70
C PRO A 110 -22.16 2.61 -0.30
N LYS A 111 -22.71 1.98 0.75
CA LYS A 111 -22.33 2.27 2.15
C LYS A 111 -20.87 1.90 2.42
N THR A 112 -20.41 0.77 1.92
CA THR A 112 -19.01 0.31 2.02
C THR A 112 -18.06 1.25 1.29
N VAL A 113 -18.44 1.72 0.09
CA VAL A 113 -17.66 2.72 -0.66
C VAL A 113 -17.51 4.01 0.15
N ARG A 114 -18.59 4.52 0.76
CA ARG A 114 -18.52 5.70 1.64
C ARG A 114 -17.55 5.50 2.81
N VAL A 115 -17.53 4.32 3.42
CA VAL A 115 -16.56 4.00 4.50
C VAL A 115 -15.12 4.08 3.99
N HIS A 116 -14.83 3.52 2.81
CA HIS A 116 -13.50 3.64 2.21
C HIS A 116 -13.12 5.09 1.92
N LEU A 117 -14.05 5.90 1.39
CA LEU A 117 -13.81 7.34 1.16
C LEU A 117 -13.53 8.08 2.47
N THR A 118 -14.27 7.82 3.53
CA THR A 118 -14.02 8.41 4.85
C THR A 118 -12.65 8.02 5.40
N ASN A 119 -12.26 6.75 5.23
CA ASN A 119 -10.95 6.28 5.66
C ASN A 119 -9.82 6.94 4.87
N MET A 120 -9.98 7.09 3.55
CA MET A 120 -9.05 7.79 2.66
C MET A 120 -8.94 9.27 3.03
N MET A 121 -10.06 9.98 3.19
CA MET A 121 -10.08 11.39 3.60
C MET A 121 -9.34 11.60 4.92
N ARG A 122 -9.58 10.73 5.91
CA ARG A 122 -8.87 10.78 7.19
C ARG A 122 -7.37 10.51 7.05
N LYS A 123 -6.98 9.54 6.22
CA LYS A 123 -5.56 9.21 5.97
C LYS A 123 -4.81 10.34 5.28
N LEU A 124 -5.48 11.02 4.34
CA LEU A 124 -4.88 12.05 3.48
C LEU A 124 -5.15 13.48 3.98
N GLY A 125 -5.81 13.63 5.13
CA GLY A 125 -6.13 14.94 5.71
C GLY A 125 -7.08 15.79 4.85
N CYS A 126 -7.97 15.15 4.07
CA CYS A 126 -8.90 15.84 3.17
C CYS A 126 -10.25 16.07 3.87
N ALA A 127 -10.83 17.26 3.70
CA ALA A 127 -12.11 17.63 4.32
C ALA A 127 -13.34 17.30 3.44
N SER A 128 -13.15 17.10 2.14
CA SER A 128 -14.23 16.81 1.19
C SER A 128 -13.81 15.80 0.13
N ARG A 129 -14.80 15.22 -0.56
CA ARG A 129 -14.57 14.33 -1.70
C ARG A 129 -13.82 15.05 -2.83
N ASP A 130 -14.14 16.31 -3.08
CA ASP A 130 -13.48 17.07 -4.14
C ASP A 130 -12.04 17.38 -3.79
N ALA A 131 -11.78 17.78 -2.53
CA ALA A 131 -10.42 17.96 -2.02
C ALA A 131 -9.61 16.64 -2.09
N LEU A 132 -10.25 15.51 -1.83
CA LEU A 132 -9.64 14.19 -1.99
C LEU A 132 -9.30 13.90 -3.46
N VAL A 133 -10.17 14.25 -4.42
CA VAL A 133 -9.90 14.08 -5.85
C VAL A 133 -8.76 14.99 -6.32
N GLU A 134 -8.78 16.27 -5.94
CA GLU A 134 -7.68 17.20 -6.25
C GLU A 134 -6.36 16.72 -5.68
N ARG A 135 -6.35 16.30 -4.41
CA ARG A 135 -5.16 15.75 -3.76
C ARG A 135 -4.64 14.52 -4.50
N LEU A 136 -5.51 13.61 -4.90
CA LEU A 136 -5.12 12.43 -5.68
C LEU A 136 -4.56 12.81 -7.07
N LYS A 137 -5.12 13.85 -7.72
CA LYS A 137 -4.66 14.35 -9.03
C LYS A 137 -3.28 15.00 -8.97
N GLU A 138 -3.08 15.94 -8.05
CA GLU A 138 -1.80 16.62 -7.82
C GLU A 138 -0.66 15.60 -7.71
N MET A 139 -0.93 14.49 -7.06
CA MET A 139 0.06 13.48 -6.76
C MET A 139 0.22 12.38 -7.83
N THR A 140 -0.74 12.23 -8.74
CA THR A 140 -0.54 11.42 -9.97
C THR A 140 0.20 12.19 -11.06
N THR A 141 0.30 13.51 -10.96
CA THR A 141 0.91 14.36 -12.01
C THR A 141 2.45 14.30 -11.99
N ASP A 142 3.06 13.81 -10.90
CA ASP A 142 4.51 13.59 -10.77
C ASP A 142 5.03 12.30 -11.46
N SER A 143 4.16 11.47 -12.03
CA SER A 143 4.57 10.28 -12.78
C SER A 143 3.53 9.94 -13.85
N ASP A 144 3.90 10.19 -15.11
CA ASP A 144 3.26 9.83 -16.37
C ASP A 144 1.77 9.41 -16.37
N PRO A 145 0.89 10.13 -17.07
CA PRO A 145 -0.56 9.87 -17.13
C PRO A 145 -0.96 8.55 -17.84
N ALA A 146 0.00 7.78 -18.36
CA ALA A 146 -0.26 6.59 -19.19
C ALA A 146 -0.41 5.26 -18.41
N ALA A 147 -0.09 5.22 -17.11
CA ALA A 147 -0.14 3.98 -16.31
C ALA A 147 -1.55 3.65 -15.75
N LEU A 148 -2.56 4.46 -16.05
CA LEU A 148 -3.92 4.33 -15.51
C LEU A 148 -4.96 3.86 -16.56
N SER A 149 -4.54 3.09 -17.56
CA SER A 149 -5.50 2.33 -18.38
C SER A 149 -5.91 1.06 -17.63
N PRO A 150 -7.22 0.76 -17.52
CA PRO A 150 -7.67 -0.53 -16.97
C PRO A 150 -7.22 -1.67 -17.89
N PRO A 151 -6.92 -2.88 -17.36
CA PRO A 151 -6.90 -4.06 -18.20
C PRO A 151 -8.31 -4.24 -18.78
N ASP A 152 -8.41 -4.35 -20.10
CA ASP A 152 -9.65 -4.64 -20.82
C ASP A 152 -10.40 -5.78 -20.12
N LEU A 153 -11.60 -5.50 -19.61
CA LEU A 153 -12.57 -6.54 -19.33
C LEU A 153 -13.14 -6.99 -20.68
N PRO A 154 -12.99 -8.26 -21.08
CA PRO A 154 -13.66 -8.76 -22.28
C PRO A 154 -15.17 -8.69 -22.08
N GLN A 155 -15.88 -8.25 -23.12
CA GLN A 155 -17.33 -8.24 -23.23
C GLN A 155 -17.92 -9.65 -23.19
#